data_AF-A0A960K3X3-F1
#
_entry.id   AF-A0A960K3X3-F1
#
_cell.length_a   1.000
_cell.length_b   1.000
_cell.length_c   1.000
_cell.angle_alpha   90.00
_cell.angle_beta   90.00
_cell.angle_gamma   90.00
#
_symmetry.space_group_name_H-M   'P 1'
#
loop_
_entity.id
_entity.type
_entity.pdbx_description
1 polymer ?
#
loop_
_entity_poly.entity_id
_entity_poly.type
_entity_poly.pdbx_seq_one_letter_code
_entity_poly.pdbx_strand_id
1 'polypeptide(L)'
;MVRTQIQLPDAIHLRAKQVAEAKEISLAELTRRGLELILDQYPSPEELSEPWELPIIDGMGWTDPTPEQLKDAAQMTRMEEELEEAARSHAGL
;
A
#
# COMPACT_ATOMS: atom_id res chain seq x y z
N MET A 1 0.55 15.80 29.04
CA MET A 1 0.17 14.38 28.84
C MET A 1 -1.14 14.13 29.58
N VAL A 2 -2.09 13.44 28.94
CA VAL A 2 -3.37 13.03 29.55
C VAL A 2 -3.25 11.55 29.92
N ARG A 3 -3.72 11.17 31.12
CA ARG A 3 -3.73 9.77 31.54
C ARG A 3 -4.94 9.08 30.92
N THR A 4 -4.69 8.08 30.08
CA THR A 4 -5.73 7.28 29.43
C THR A 4 -5.57 5.81 29.86
N GLN A 5 -6.68 5.17 30.22
CA GLN A 5 -6.74 3.73 30.47
C GLN A 5 -7.41 3.06 29.28
N ILE A 6 -6.74 2.09 28.67
CA ILE A 6 -7.25 1.30 27.55
C ILE A 6 -7.18 -0.19 27.89
N GLN A 7 -8.01 -0.99 27.25
CA GLN A 7 -7.95 -2.45 27.34
C GLN A 7 -7.30 -3.01 26.08
N LEU A 8 -6.40 -3.97 26.24
CA LEU A 8 -5.74 -4.68 25.15
C LEU A 8 -6.05 -6.17 25.29
N PRO A 9 -6.35 -6.89 24.20
CA PRO A 9 -6.39 -8.34 24.24
C PRO A 9 -5.05 -8.91 24.74
N ASP A 10 -5.10 -9.94 25.57
CA ASP A 10 -3.91 -10.49 26.25
C ASP A 10 -2.76 -10.82 25.27
N ALA A 11 -3.10 -11.47 24.15
CA ALA A 11 -2.12 -11.82 23.11
C ALA A 11 -1.41 -10.59 22.52
N ILE A 12 -2.14 -9.48 22.35
CA ILE A 12 -1.60 -8.23 21.83
C ILE A 12 -0.73 -7.55 22.88
N HIS A 13 -1.19 -7.50 24.13
CA HIS A 13 -0.41 -6.94 25.24
C HIS A 13 0.92 -7.69 25.43
N LEU A 14 0.91 -9.02 25.38
CA LEU A 14 2.13 -9.83 25.52
C LEU A 14 3.13 -9.53 24.40
N ARG A 15 2.67 -9.50 23.14
CA ARG A 15 3.52 -9.19 21.99
C ARG A 15 4.07 -7.75 22.07
N ALA A 16 3.24 -6.79 22.46
CA ALA A 16 3.66 -5.40 22.63
C ALA A 16 4.75 -5.27 23.71
N LYS A 17 4.61 -6.00 24.84
CA LYS A 17 5.65 -6.04 25.87
C LYS A 17 6.98 -6.56 25.35
N GLN A 18 6.97 -7.67 24.61
CA GLN A 18 8.19 -8.24 24.02
C GLN A 18 8.90 -7.24 23.10
N VAL A 19 8.14 -6.49 22.29
CA VAL A 19 8.69 -5.45 21.41
C VAL A 19 9.26 -4.28 22.21
N ALA A 20 8.56 -3.85 23.26
CA ALA A 20 9.00 -2.76 24.12
C ALA A 20 10.32 -3.12 24.83
N GLU A 21 10.41 -4.34 25.37
CA GLU A 21 11.63 -4.88 25.99
C GLU A 21 12.78 -4.97 24.99
N ALA A 22 12.55 -5.54 23.80
CA ALA A 22 13.57 -5.64 22.76
C ALA A 22 14.07 -4.28 22.24
N LYS A 23 13.25 -3.23 22.37
CA LYS A 23 13.59 -1.85 21.98
C LYS A 23 14.07 -0.98 23.15
N GLU A 24 14.16 -1.54 24.36
CA GLU A 24 14.54 -0.82 25.58
C GLU A 24 13.69 0.44 25.84
N ILE A 25 12.40 0.38 25.51
CA ILE A 25 11.44 1.46 25.75
C ILE A 25 10.28 0.97 26.61
N SER A 26 9.58 1.90 27.27
CA SER A 26 8.37 1.56 28.01
C SER A 26 7.22 1.15 27.08
N LEU A 27 6.29 0.35 27.58
CA LEU A 27 5.05 0.03 26.85
C LEU A 27 4.24 1.28 26.52
N ALA A 28 4.25 2.29 27.40
CA ALA A 28 3.58 3.57 27.17
C ALA A 28 4.21 4.32 25.99
N GLU A 29 5.55 4.32 25.89
CA GLU A 29 6.27 4.95 24.78
C GLU A 29 6.03 4.21 23.46
N LEU A 30 6.04 2.87 23.47
CA LEU A 30 5.67 2.08 22.30
C LEU A 30 4.24 2.39 21.84
N THR A 31 3.30 2.51 22.79
CA THR A 31 1.89 2.82 22.51
C THR A 31 1.74 4.23 21.93
N ARG A 32 2.44 5.22 22.51
CA ARG A 32 2.47 6.61 21.99
C ARG A 32 2.92 6.65 20.53
N ARG A 33 4.07 6.05 20.23
CA ARG A 33 4.61 6.00 18.85
C ARG A 33 3.66 5.27 17.90
N GLY A 34 3.05 4.19 18.36
CA GLY A 34 2.05 3.46 17.56
C GLY A 34 0.84 4.32 17.23
N LEU A 35 0.33 5.08 18.20
CA LEU A 35 -0.77 6.03 17.97
C LEU A 35 -0.36 7.15 17.01
N GLU A 36 0.82 7.74 17.19
CA GLU A 36 1.34 8.78 16.30
C GLU A 36 1.47 8.29 14.86
N LEU A 37 2.01 7.08 14.65
CA LEU A 37 2.15 6.48 13.32
C LEU A 37 0.78 6.25 12.64
N ILE A 38 -0.24 5.87 13.41
CA ILE A 38 -1.58 5.68 12.86
C ILE A 38 -2.23 7.03 12.54
N LEU A 39 -2.10 8.03 13.42
CA LEU A 39 -2.68 9.35 13.19
C LEU A 39 -2.04 10.06 11.98
N ASP A 40 -0.74 9.86 11.76
CA ASP A 40 -0.04 10.37 10.57
C ASP A 40 -0.61 9.80 9.25
N GLN A 41 -1.08 8.55 9.26
CA GLN A 41 -1.73 7.92 8.11
C GLN A 41 -3.18 8.36 7.89
N TYR A 42 -3.84 8.85 8.94
CA TYR A 42 -5.24 9.28 8.90
C TYR A 42 -5.35 10.73 9.39
N PRO A 43 -4.81 11.70 8.64
CA PRO A 43 -4.95 13.11 8.98
C PRO A 43 -6.43 13.49 9.02
N SER A 44 -6.76 14.40 9.92
CA SER A 44 -8.11 14.93 10.00
C SER A 44 -8.49 15.65 8.69
N PRO A 45 -9.79 15.68 8.33
CA PRO A 45 -10.23 16.43 7.14
C PRO A 45 -9.85 17.91 7.17
N GLU A 46 -9.66 18.48 8.36
CA GLU A 46 -9.20 19.86 8.57
C GLU A 46 -7.71 20.05 8.22
N GLU A 47 -6.91 18.99 8.34
CA GLU A 47 -5.50 18.96 7.95
C GLU A 47 -5.30 18.67 6.45
N LEU A 48 -6.34 18.14 5.77
CA LEU A 48 -6.36 17.97 4.33
C LEU A 48 -6.76 19.29 3.65
N SER A 49 -5.78 20.19 3.48
CA SER A 49 -6.01 21.49 2.84
C SER A 49 -6.24 21.40 1.33
N GLU A 50 -5.80 20.31 0.70
CA GLU A 50 -5.88 20.12 -0.74
C GLU A 50 -6.78 18.93 -1.09
N PRO A 51 -7.64 19.05 -2.12
CA PRO A 51 -8.39 17.91 -2.63
C PRO A 51 -7.40 16.84 -3.11
N TRP A 52 -7.63 15.59 -2.73
CA TRP A 52 -6.83 14.48 -3.21
C TRP A 52 -6.93 14.37 -4.73
N GLU A 53 -5.80 14.50 -5.42
CA GLU A 53 -5.68 14.28 -6.86
C GLU A 53 -5.02 12.92 -7.13
N LEU A 54 -5.47 12.24 -8.17
CA LEU A 54 -4.88 10.97 -8.60
C LEU A 54 -3.42 11.21 -9.01
N PRO A 55 -2.42 10.52 -8.40
CA PRO A 55 -1.02 10.72 -8.75
C PRO A 55 -0.78 10.34 -10.21
N ILE A 56 -0.14 11.24 -10.95
CA ILE A 56 0.32 10.97 -12.32
C ILE A 56 1.62 10.17 -12.21
N ILE A 57 1.59 8.91 -12.64
CA ILE A 57 2.79 8.09 -12.77
C ILE A 57 3.46 8.44 -14.10
N ASP A 58 4.48 9.29 -14.07
CA ASP A 58 5.32 9.57 -15.24
C ASP A 58 6.35 8.43 -15.45
N GLY A 59 6.47 7.95 -16.69
CA GLY A 59 7.63 7.16 -17.10
C GLY A 59 7.62 5.64 -16.86
N MET A 60 6.48 5.01 -16.56
CA MET A 60 6.42 3.55 -16.32
C MET A 60 5.90 2.71 -17.51
N GLY A 61 6.11 3.19 -18.74
CA GLY A 61 5.70 2.47 -19.96
C GLY A 61 4.20 2.43 -20.21
N TRP A 62 3.41 3.21 -19.47
CA TRP A 62 1.98 3.40 -19.74
C TRP A 62 1.82 4.20 -21.04
N THR A 63 1.31 3.56 -22.09
CA THR A 63 1.17 4.16 -23.43
C THR A 63 -0.18 4.82 -23.69
N ASP A 64 -0.98 5.04 -22.65
CA ASP A 64 -2.36 5.53 -22.74
C ASP A 64 -3.21 4.75 -23.77
N PRO A 65 -3.36 3.42 -23.58
CA PRO A 65 -4.09 2.59 -24.54
C PRO A 65 -5.56 3.01 -24.64
N THR A 66 -6.13 2.93 -25.84
CA THR A 66 -7.56 3.22 -26.06
C THR A 66 -8.43 2.19 -25.32
N PRO A 67 -9.71 2.51 -25.04
CA PRO A 67 -10.63 1.55 -24.44
C PRO A 67 -10.72 0.21 -25.20
N GLU A 68 -10.60 0.24 -26.54
CA GLU A 68 -10.55 -0.99 -27.34
C GLU A 68 -9.28 -1.80 -27.04
N GLN A 69 -8.11 -1.16 -27.05
CA GLN A 69 -6.83 -1.82 -26.76
C GLN A 69 -6.80 -2.42 -25.35
N LEU A 70 -7.37 -1.70 -24.38
CA LEU A 70 -7.52 -2.19 -23.00
C LEU A 70 -8.43 -3.41 -22.92
N LYS A 71 -9.57 -3.37 -23.64
CA LYS A 71 -10.51 -4.49 -23.68
C LYS A 71 -9.88 -5.71 -24.33
N ASP A 72 -9.20 -5.53 -25.46
CA ASP A 72 -8.55 -6.62 -26.17
C ASP A 72 -7.48 -7.25 -25.28
N ALA A 73 -6.58 -6.45 -24.69
CA ALA A 73 -5.55 -6.95 -23.76
C ALA A 73 -6.15 -7.68 -22.54
N ALA A 74 -7.27 -7.19 -21.98
CA ALA A 74 -7.93 -7.85 -20.85
C ALA A 74 -8.65 -9.16 -21.22
N GLN A 75 -8.98 -9.35 -22.50
CA GLN A 75 -9.70 -10.52 -23.02
C GLN A 75 -8.78 -11.55 -23.67
N MET A 76 -7.52 -11.19 -23.92
CA MET A 76 -6.49 -12.12 -24.39
C MET A 76 -6.37 -13.31 -23.45
N THR A 77 -6.47 -14.52 -24.02
CA THR A 77 -6.19 -15.75 -23.28
C THR A 77 -4.69 -16.06 -23.34
N ARG A 78 -4.17 -16.75 -22.32
CA ARG A 78 -2.75 -17.15 -22.27
C ARG A 78 -2.26 -17.86 -23.54
N MET A 79 -3.12 -18.65 -24.19
CA MET A 79 -2.78 -19.35 -25.43
C MET A 79 -2.56 -18.37 -26.60
N GLU A 80 -3.36 -17.31 -26.67
CA GLU A 80 -3.25 -16.28 -27.71
C GLU A 80 -2.02 -15.39 -27.47
N GLU A 81 -1.66 -15.10 -26.22
CA GLU A 81 -0.41 -14.42 -25.86
C GLU A 81 0.82 -15.20 -26.33
N GLU A 82 0.87 -16.52 -26.05
CA GLU A 82 1.98 -17.40 -26.43
C GLU A 82 2.14 -17.52 -27.95
N LEU A 83 1.03 -17.53 -28.70
CA LEU A 83 1.01 -17.56 -30.16
C LEU A 83 1.54 -16.25 -30.77
N GLU A 84 1.17 -15.09 -30.21
CA GLU A 84 1.71 -13.81 -30.64
C GLU A 84 3.21 -13.67 -30.35
N GLU A 85 3.66 -14.13 -29.20
CA GLU A 85 5.08 -14.07 -28.82
C GLU A 85 5.94 -14.97 -29.72
N ALA A 86 5.45 -16.18 -30.04
CA ALA A 86 6.08 -17.08 -31.00
C ALA A 86 6.11 -16.48 -32.42
N ALA A 87 5.05 -15.78 -32.83
CA ALA A 87 4.99 -15.10 -34.12
C ALA A 87 5.99 -13.93 -34.20
N ARG A 88 6.14 -13.14 -33.12
CA ARG A 88 7.14 -12.06 -33.03
C ARG A 88 8.56 -12.61 -33.06
N SER A 89 8.84 -13.68 -32.32
CA SER A 89 10.14 -14.36 -32.30
C SER A 89 10.54 -14.91 -33.69
N HIS A 90 9.59 -15.47 -34.44
CA HIS A 90 9.82 -15.99 -35.79
C HIS A 90 9.96 -14.87 -36.84
N ALA A 91 9.45 -13.66 -36.57
CA ALA A 91 9.57 -12.49 -37.45
C ALA A 91 10.91 -11.74 -37.31
N GLY A 92 11.76 -12.10 -36.35
CA GLY A 92 13.13 -11.58 -36.23
C GLY A 92 13.23 -10.09 -35.83
N LEU A 93 12.36 -9.62 -34.94
CA LEU A 93 12.46 -8.33 -34.25
C LEU A 93 12.52 -8.54 -32.73
#